data_AF-A0A3D1CI39-F1
#
_entry.id   AF-A0A3D1CI39-F1
#
_cell.length_a   1.000
_cell.length_b   1.000
_cell.length_c   1.000
_cell.angle_alpha   90.00
_cell.angle_beta   90.00
_cell.angle_gamma   90.00
#
_symmetry.space_group_name_H-M   'P 1'
#
loop_
_entity.id
_entity.type
_entity.pdbx_description
1 polymer ?
#
loop_
_entity_poly.entity_id
_entity_poly.type
_entity_poly.pdbx_seq_one_letter_code
_entity_poly.pdbx_strand_id
1 'polypeptide(L)'
;MKSMIKKILPKQWLEYIRIKILSSYATKSYSQEGEDMILRRIFEYKADGFYVDVGAHHPVRFSNTYLFYKQGWTGINIDAMPGAMKLFNKIRRKDINLEQAISEKEKTLTYYQFNDPALNGFDVKLSEKRDSEPNGYNIQFKTQLKTKSLEIILDDYLPINKIIDFMSIDVEGLDYEVLRSLNLIKYKPRVLLLEILYTSDNNNKNEIVSYLEQNGYVYFAKTLNTTFFMHKDFLR
;
A
#
# COMPACT_ATOMS: atom_id res chain seq x y z
N MET A 1 23.83 -40.92 13.55
CA MET A 1 22.66 -40.02 13.65
C MET A 1 22.28 -39.32 12.33
N LYS A 2 23.21 -38.73 11.55
CA LYS A 2 22.88 -38.06 10.27
C LYS A 2 22.35 -38.98 9.14
N SER A 3 22.54 -40.30 9.22
CA SER A 3 22.10 -41.24 8.17
C SER A 3 20.70 -41.85 8.37
N MET A 4 20.16 -41.84 9.60
CA MET A 4 18.84 -42.46 9.89
C MET A 4 17.66 -41.53 9.61
N ILE A 5 17.85 -40.21 9.73
CA ILE A 5 16.78 -39.22 9.51
C ILE A 5 16.32 -39.19 8.03
N LYS A 6 17.22 -39.50 7.08
CA LYS A 6 16.89 -39.55 5.64
C LYS A 6 16.04 -40.75 5.21
N LYS A 7 15.90 -41.79 6.05
CA LYS A 7 15.15 -43.01 5.70
C LYS A 7 13.72 -43.06 6.29
N ILE A 8 13.37 -42.13 7.18
CA ILE A 8 12.11 -42.19 7.95
C ILE A 8 11.17 -41.03 7.60
N LEU A 9 11.69 -39.89 7.14
CA LEU A 9 10.85 -38.76 6.74
C LEU A 9 10.51 -38.86 5.25
N PRO A 10 9.21 -38.80 4.87
CA PRO A 10 8.81 -38.73 3.46
C PRO A 10 9.56 -37.59 2.77
N LYS A 11 9.95 -37.75 1.49
CA LYS A 11 10.68 -36.71 0.73
C LYS A 11 10.08 -35.31 0.88
N GLN A 12 8.75 -35.22 0.97
CA GLN A 12 7.99 -33.99 1.18
C GLN A 12 8.33 -33.28 2.51
N TRP A 13 8.56 -34.04 3.58
CA TRP A 13 8.96 -33.49 4.88
C TRP A 13 10.42 -33.04 4.87
N LEU A 14 11.30 -33.76 4.16
CA LEU A 14 12.68 -33.32 3.97
C LEU A 14 12.76 -32.04 3.13
N GLU A 15 11.93 -31.89 2.10
CA GLU A 15 11.78 -30.63 1.35
C GLU A 15 11.21 -29.50 2.20
N TYR A 16 10.14 -29.76 2.96
CA TYR A 16 9.54 -28.79 3.87
C TYR A 16 10.55 -28.28 4.91
N ILE A 17 11.29 -29.18 5.53
CA ILE A 17 12.36 -28.87 6.49
C ILE A 17 13.51 -28.15 5.77
N ARG A 18 13.88 -28.58 4.56
CA ARG A 18 14.93 -27.95 3.76
C ARG A 18 14.58 -26.52 3.38
N ILE A 19 13.35 -26.23 2.99
CA ILE A 19 12.87 -24.88 2.72
C ILE A 19 12.89 -24.08 4.02
N LYS A 20 12.37 -24.60 5.13
CA LYS A 20 12.31 -23.86 6.41
C LYS A 20 13.67 -23.62 7.09
N ILE A 21 14.62 -24.53 6.91
CA ILE A 21 15.94 -24.51 7.57
C ILE A 21 17.04 -23.96 6.65
N LEU A 22 16.99 -24.19 5.33
CA LEU A 22 17.94 -23.61 4.37
C LEU A 22 17.49 -22.25 3.79
N SER A 23 16.30 -21.76 4.14
CA SER A 23 15.90 -20.38 3.84
C SER A 23 16.56 -19.35 4.76
N SER A 24 17.79 -19.58 5.25
CA SER A 24 18.50 -18.62 6.10
C SER A 24 18.64 -17.24 5.44
N TYR A 25 18.54 -17.18 4.12
CA TYR A 25 18.63 -15.95 3.32
C TYR A 25 17.30 -15.50 2.70
N ALA A 26 16.18 -16.23 2.90
CA ALA A 26 14.89 -15.83 2.31
C ALA A 26 14.12 -14.92 3.25
N THR A 27 13.61 -13.81 2.72
CA THR A 27 12.66 -12.94 3.41
C THR A 27 11.32 -13.01 2.70
N LYS A 28 10.24 -13.25 3.44
CA LYS A 28 8.89 -13.27 2.87
C LYS A 28 8.40 -11.84 2.66
N SER A 29 8.08 -11.50 1.43
CA SER A 29 7.35 -10.29 1.04
C SER A 29 5.84 -10.55 1.09
N TYR A 30 5.09 -9.48 1.36
CA TYR A 30 3.64 -9.44 1.40
C TYR A 30 3.05 -8.48 0.37
N SER A 31 3.88 -7.61 -0.19
CA SER A 31 3.48 -6.67 -1.22
C SER A 31 3.35 -7.36 -2.58
N GLN A 32 2.85 -6.62 -3.57
CA GLN A 32 2.58 -7.18 -4.90
C GLN A 32 3.87 -7.38 -5.70
N GLU A 33 4.80 -6.44 -5.63
CA GLU A 33 5.98 -6.39 -6.52
C GLU A 33 7.29 -6.19 -5.74
N GLY A 34 7.29 -6.45 -4.42
CA GLY A 34 8.46 -6.38 -3.56
C GLY A 34 8.74 -4.99 -2.95
N GLU A 35 7.78 -4.08 -3.00
CA GLU A 35 7.80 -2.76 -2.36
C GLU A 35 8.24 -2.81 -0.89
N ASP A 36 7.70 -3.78 -0.14
CA ASP A 36 8.03 -3.95 1.28
C ASP A 36 9.50 -4.34 1.50
N MET A 37 10.17 -4.94 0.52
CA MET A 37 11.60 -5.25 0.57
C MET A 37 12.46 -4.00 0.33
N ILE A 38 12.03 -3.10 -0.56
CA ILE A 38 12.69 -1.80 -0.77
C ILE A 38 12.53 -0.96 0.51
N LEU A 39 11.32 -0.85 1.05
CA LEU A 39 11.07 -0.18 2.33
C LEU A 39 11.92 -0.78 3.45
N ARG A 40 12.03 -2.12 3.52
CA ARG A 40 12.82 -2.79 4.56
C ARG A 40 14.28 -2.38 4.49
N ARG A 41 14.83 -2.20 3.28
CA ARG A 41 16.19 -1.71 3.10
C ARG A 41 16.32 -0.24 3.51
N ILE A 42 15.36 0.61 3.13
CA ILE A 42 15.35 2.04 3.52
C ILE A 42 15.33 2.21 5.05
N PHE A 43 14.56 1.38 5.75
CA PHE A 43 14.36 1.46 7.20
C PHE A 43 15.12 0.40 8.00
N GLU A 44 16.19 -0.19 7.45
CA GLU A 44 16.88 -1.33 8.07
C GLU A 44 17.47 -1.05 9.46
N TYR A 45 17.75 0.22 9.75
CA TYR A 45 18.28 0.69 11.03
C TYR A 45 17.20 0.97 12.09
N LYS A 46 15.92 0.82 11.73
CA LYS A 46 14.79 1.23 12.56
C LYS A 46 14.01 0.02 13.09
N ALA A 47 13.83 -0.04 14.41
CA ALA A 47 13.11 -1.14 15.06
C ALA A 47 11.58 -0.96 15.00
N ASP A 48 11.10 0.27 15.06
CA ASP A 48 9.68 0.63 15.01
C ASP A 48 9.44 1.86 14.10
N GLY A 49 8.18 2.17 13.83
CA GLY A 49 7.83 3.30 12.97
C GLY A 49 6.33 3.41 12.73
N PHE A 50 5.96 4.38 11.91
CA PHE A 50 4.56 4.67 11.60
C PHE A 50 4.32 4.76 10.09
N TYR A 51 3.30 4.06 9.60
CA TYR A 51 2.91 4.10 8.19
C TYR A 51 1.46 4.56 8.00
N VAL A 52 1.16 5.02 6.79
CA VAL A 52 -0.20 5.26 6.32
C VAL A 52 -0.39 4.52 5.00
N ASP A 53 -1.45 3.72 4.90
CA ASP A 53 -1.77 2.89 3.74
C ASP A 53 -3.13 3.32 3.19
N VAL A 54 -3.14 4.06 2.08
CA VAL A 54 -4.36 4.57 1.44
C VAL A 54 -4.68 3.68 0.24
N GLY A 55 -5.83 3.00 0.30
CA GLY A 55 -6.16 1.89 -0.61
C GLY A 55 -5.58 0.56 -0.13
N ALA A 56 -5.70 0.30 1.19
CA ALA A 56 -5.01 -0.82 1.83
C ALA A 56 -5.46 -2.21 1.36
N HIS A 57 -6.61 -2.33 0.67
CA HIS A 57 -7.19 -3.50 0.01
C HIS A 57 -7.40 -4.73 0.91
N HIS A 58 -6.32 -5.33 1.39
CA HIS A 58 -6.34 -6.50 2.26
C HIS A 58 -5.27 -6.39 3.36
N PRO A 59 -5.56 -6.80 4.61
CA PRO A 59 -4.65 -6.65 5.74
C PRO A 59 -3.38 -7.52 5.70
N VAL A 60 -3.08 -8.22 4.60
CA VAL A 60 -1.96 -9.20 4.50
C VAL A 60 -1.48 -9.37 3.06
N ARG A 61 -2.40 -9.65 2.13
CA ARG A 61 -2.10 -9.90 0.72
C ARG A 61 -1.92 -8.54 0.02
N PHE A 62 -0.89 -8.41 -0.80
CA PHE A 62 -0.56 -7.18 -1.52
C PHE A 62 -0.36 -5.97 -0.59
N SER A 63 0.10 -6.23 0.64
CA SER A 63 0.24 -5.19 1.65
C SER A 63 1.70 -4.75 1.76
N ASN A 64 1.95 -3.48 1.47
CA ASN A 64 3.23 -2.81 1.66
C ASN A 64 3.60 -2.67 3.16
N THR A 65 2.60 -2.79 4.05
CA THR A 65 2.69 -2.49 5.48
C THR A 65 2.69 -3.74 6.37
N TYR A 66 2.30 -4.92 5.85
CA TYR A 66 2.15 -6.13 6.66
C TYR A 66 3.45 -6.59 7.31
N LEU A 67 4.56 -6.51 6.57
CA LEU A 67 5.89 -6.84 7.07
C LEU A 67 6.28 -6.00 8.29
N PHE A 68 6.06 -4.68 8.22
CA PHE A 68 6.43 -3.72 9.26
C PHE A 68 5.62 -3.90 10.53
N TYR A 69 4.32 -4.08 10.40
CA TYR A 69 3.47 -4.35 11.57
C TYR A 69 3.89 -5.60 12.34
N LYS A 70 4.30 -6.67 11.63
CA LYS A 70 4.84 -7.88 12.26
C LYS A 70 6.14 -7.59 13.02
N GLN A 71 6.88 -6.58 12.61
CA GLN A 71 8.09 -6.11 13.27
C GLN A 71 7.80 -5.13 14.42
N GLY A 72 6.53 -4.86 14.72
CA GLY A 72 6.14 -4.01 15.85
C GLY A 72 5.62 -2.63 15.44
N TRP A 73 5.72 -2.25 14.17
CA TRP A 73 5.20 -0.98 13.67
C TRP A 73 3.68 -0.91 13.82
N THR A 74 3.18 0.30 13.75
CA THR A 74 1.75 0.64 13.77
C THR A 74 1.44 1.60 12.64
N GLY A 75 0.20 1.71 12.22
CA GLY A 75 -0.15 2.71 11.24
C GLY A 75 -1.64 2.96 11.11
N ILE A 76 -1.99 3.67 10.04
CA ILE A 76 -3.37 3.90 9.60
C ILE A 76 -3.56 3.14 8.29
N ASN A 77 -4.54 2.24 8.24
CA ASN A 77 -4.99 1.60 7.00
C ASN A 77 -6.33 2.21 6.60
N ILE A 78 -6.46 2.65 5.35
CA ILE A 78 -7.65 3.29 4.82
C ILE A 78 -8.07 2.55 3.56
N ASP A 79 -9.33 2.13 3.48
CA ASP A 79 -9.90 1.52 2.27
C ASP A 79 -11.36 1.92 2.10
N ALA A 80 -11.78 2.13 0.86
CA ALA A 80 -13.15 2.53 0.56
C ALA A 80 -14.15 1.37 0.55
N MET A 81 -13.69 0.13 0.37
CA MET A 81 -14.54 -1.03 0.17
C MET A 81 -15.39 -1.30 1.42
N PRO A 82 -16.73 -1.22 1.32
CA PRO A 82 -17.61 -1.53 2.44
C PRO A 82 -17.38 -2.93 3.01
N GLY A 83 -17.20 -3.01 4.32
CA GLY A 83 -16.87 -4.23 5.06
C GLY A 83 -15.39 -4.61 5.12
N ALA A 84 -14.48 -3.93 4.41
CA ALA A 84 -13.05 -4.25 4.40
C ALA A 84 -12.46 -4.26 5.81
N MET A 85 -12.84 -3.28 6.63
CA MET A 85 -12.22 -3.09 7.94
C MET A 85 -12.57 -4.15 8.97
N LYS A 86 -13.56 -5.01 8.70
CA LYS A 86 -13.86 -6.17 9.57
C LYS A 86 -12.65 -7.10 9.68
N LEU A 87 -11.98 -7.37 8.56
CA LEU A 87 -10.82 -8.27 8.54
C LEU A 87 -9.57 -7.57 9.10
N PHE A 88 -9.38 -6.29 8.78
CA PHE A 88 -8.32 -5.46 9.37
C PHE A 88 -8.43 -5.44 10.90
N ASN A 89 -9.61 -5.16 11.46
CA ASN A 89 -9.80 -5.15 12.91
C ASN A 89 -9.55 -6.50 13.59
N LYS A 90 -9.63 -7.62 12.84
CA LYS A 90 -9.25 -8.94 13.36
C LYS A 90 -7.73 -9.17 13.36
N ILE A 91 -7.04 -8.79 12.28
CA ILE A 91 -5.64 -9.14 11.99
C ILE A 91 -4.65 -8.02 12.38
N ARG A 92 -5.06 -6.76 12.25
CA ARG A 92 -4.29 -5.52 12.37
C ARG A 92 -4.71 -4.71 13.60
N ARG A 93 -4.94 -5.36 14.74
CA ARG A 93 -5.52 -4.73 15.96
C ARG A 93 -4.73 -3.56 16.57
N LYS A 94 -3.47 -3.38 16.16
CA LYS A 94 -2.61 -2.27 16.64
C LYS A 94 -2.71 -1.04 15.74
N ASP A 95 -3.27 -1.21 14.54
CA ASP A 95 -3.44 -0.15 13.57
C ASP A 95 -4.81 0.50 13.74
N ILE A 96 -4.90 1.74 13.28
CA ILE A 96 -6.16 2.43 13.06
C ILE A 96 -6.65 2.00 11.68
N ASN A 97 -7.84 1.39 11.61
CA ASN A 97 -8.38 0.81 10.37
C ASN A 97 -9.67 1.53 9.99
N LEU A 98 -9.67 2.25 8.87
CA LEU A 98 -10.71 3.19 8.47
C LEU A 98 -11.36 2.78 7.15
N GLU A 99 -12.68 2.59 7.18
CA GLU A 99 -13.47 2.31 5.98
C GLU A 99 -13.96 3.64 5.40
N GLN A 100 -13.12 4.28 4.57
CA GLN A 100 -13.32 5.64 4.12
C GLN A 100 -12.76 5.85 2.71
N ALA A 101 -13.59 6.38 1.82
CA ALA A 101 -13.15 6.86 0.51
C ALA A 101 -12.39 8.19 0.67
N ILE A 102 -11.25 8.32 -0.01
CA ILE A 102 -10.42 9.53 0.04
C ILE A 102 -10.44 10.24 -1.32
N SER A 103 -10.52 11.57 -1.31
CA SER A 103 -10.37 12.41 -2.51
C SER A 103 -9.91 13.81 -2.13
N GLU A 104 -9.66 14.68 -3.11
CA GLU A 104 -9.20 16.05 -2.85
C GLU A 104 -10.12 16.86 -1.93
N LYS A 105 -11.44 16.75 -2.14
CA LYS A 105 -12.48 17.47 -1.38
C LYS A 105 -13.59 16.51 -0.98
N GLU A 106 -14.37 16.86 0.03
CA GLU A 106 -15.57 16.10 0.39
C GLU A 106 -16.59 16.14 -0.76
N LYS A 107 -16.91 14.98 -1.31
CA LYS A 107 -17.90 14.78 -2.36
C LYS A 107 -18.52 13.40 -2.21
N THR A 108 -19.58 13.13 -2.96
CA THR A 108 -20.11 11.76 -3.10
C THR A 108 -19.60 11.20 -4.43
N LEU A 109 -18.95 10.05 -4.38
CA LEU A 109 -18.46 9.33 -5.56
C LEU A 109 -19.15 7.97 -5.68
N THR A 110 -19.26 7.49 -6.91
CA THR A 110 -19.70 6.12 -7.18
C THR A 110 -18.49 5.19 -7.10
N TYR A 111 -18.54 4.24 -6.18
CA TYR A 111 -17.59 3.15 -6.07
C TYR A 111 -18.09 1.94 -6.84
N TYR A 112 -17.21 1.37 -7.68
CA TYR A 112 -17.50 0.23 -8.55
C TYR A 112 -16.87 -1.02 -7.95
N GLN A 113 -17.70 -1.99 -7.56
CA GLN A 113 -17.26 -3.26 -6.98
C GLN A 113 -17.31 -4.36 -8.03
N PHE A 114 -16.19 -5.01 -8.27
CA PHE A 114 -16.02 -6.13 -9.19
C PHE A 114 -16.08 -7.48 -8.48
N ASN A 115 -16.23 -8.54 -9.28
CA ASN A 115 -16.09 -9.92 -8.82
C ASN A 115 -14.66 -10.25 -8.33
N ASP A 116 -13.64 -9.53 -8.80
CA ASP A 116 -12.30 -9.49 -8.19
C ASP A 116 -12.11 -8.14 -7.44
N PRO A 117 -12.00 -8.15 -6.09
CA PRO A 117 -11.84 -6.94 -5.31
C PRO A 117 -10.59 -6.10 -5.62
N ALA A 118 -9.59 -6.68 -6.28
CA ALA A 118 -8.39 -5.94 -6.71
C ALA A 118 -8.69 -4.93 -7.84
N LEU A 119 -9.84 -5.04 -8.51
CA LEU A 119 -10.24 -4.15 -9.60
C LEU A 119 -11.20 -3.04 -9.17
N ASN A 120 -11.58 -3.02 -7.89
CA ASN A 120 -12.53 -2.03 -7.38
C ASN A 120 -11.93 -0.62 -7.42
N GLY A 121 -12.76 0.38 -7.72
CA GLY A 121 -12.26 1.76 -7.78
C GLY A 121 -13.36 2.78 -8.02
N PHE A 122 -12.93 3.99 -8.36
CA PHE A 122 -13.81 5.14 -8.60
C PHE A 122 -13.78 5.65 -10.05
N ASP A 123 -12.82 5.20 -10.86
CA ASP A 123 -12.73 5.60 -12.27
C ASP A 123 -13.84 4.92 -13.10
N VAL A 124 -14.79 5.75 -13.57
CA VAL A 124 -15.93 5.31 -14.38
C VAL A 124 -15.47 4.68 -15.70
N LYS A 125 -14.54 5.33 -16.41
CA LYS A 125 -14.11 4.89 -17.74
C LYS A 125 -13.36 3.56 -17.65
N LEU A 126 -12.47 3.44 -16.67
CA LEU A 126 -11.73 2.21 -16.42
C LEU A 126 -12.69 1.08 -16.00
N SER A 127 -13.66 1.38 -15.13
CA SER A 127 -14.64 0.39 -14.67
C SER A 127 -15.51 -0.11 -15.82
N GLU A 128 -16.07 0.79 -16.63
CA GLU A 128 -16.90 0.43 -17.79
C GLU A 128 -16.11 -0.32 -18.87
N LYS A 129 -14.83 0.04 -19.07
CA LYS A 129 -13.93 -0.71 -19.95
C LYS A 129 -13.70 -2.13 -19.44
N ARG A 130 -13.31 -2.29 -18.16
CA ARG A 130 -13.06 -3.61 -17.55
C ARG A 130 -14.29 -4.52 -17.62
N ASP A 131 -15.49 -3.96 -17.41
CA ASP A 131 -16.79 -4.67 -17.43
C ASP A 131 -17.24 -5.11 -18.83
N SER A 132 -16.82 -4.40 -19.87
CA SER A 132 -17.23 -4.68 -21.25
C SER A 132 -16.28 -5.63 -22.01
N GLU A 133 -15.06 -5.84 -21.51
CA GLU A 133 -14.07 -6.73 -22.12
C GLU A 133 -14.36 -8.21 -21.82
N PRO A 134 -14.07 -9.14 -22.75
CA PRO A 134 -14.27 -10.58 -22.54
C PRO A 134 -13.16 -11.21 -21.70
N ASN A 135 -12.88 -10.62 -20.54
CA ASN A 135 -11.80 -11.00 -19.61
C ASN A 135 -12.32 -11.74 -18.36
N GLY A 136 -13.65 -11.85 -18.20
CA GLY A 136 -14.29 -12.52 -17.06
C GLY A 136 -14.50 -11.65 -15.82
N TYR A 137 -14.18 -10.35 -15.91
CA TYR A 137 -14.46 -9.37 -14.86
C TYR A 137 -15.78 -8.67 -15.11
N ASN A 138 -16.56 -8.46 -14.06
CA ASN A 138 -17.82 -7.75 -14.15
C ASN A 138 -18.10 -6.94 -12.88
N ILE A 139 -18.77 -5.81 -13.06
CA ILE A 139 -19.27 -4.98 -11.96
C ILE A 139 -20.42 -5.74 -11.30
N GLN A 140 -20.27 -6.01 -10.00
CA GLN A 140 -21.30 -6.61 -9.16
C GLN A 140 -22.19 -5.53 -8.53
N PHE A 141 -21.60 -4.45 -8.05
CA PHE A 141 -22.33 -3.39 -7.34
C PHE A 141 -21.75 -2.00 -7.66
N LYS A 142 -22.63 -0.99 -7.59
CA LYS A 142 -22.27 0.43 -7.60
C LYS A 142 -22.77 1.07 -6.31
N THR A 143 -21.90 1.68 -5.52
CA THR A 143 -22.25 2.24 -4.21
C THR A 143 -21.86 3.70 -4.13
N GLN A 144 -22.76 4.56 -3.62
CA GLN A 144 -22.44 5.96 -3.36
C GLN A 144 -21.69 6.09 -2.04
N LEU A 145 -20.45 6.58 -2.08
CA LEU A 145 -19.60 6.78 -0.91
C LEU A 145 -19.29 8.27 -0.73
N LYS A 146 -19.41 8.76 0.51
CA LYS A 146 -18.93 10.09 0.88
C LYS A 146 -17.43 10.03 1.07
N THR A 147 -16.71 10.95 0.45
CA THR A 147 -15.26 11.06 0.56
C THR A 147 -14.84 12.04 1.64
N LYS A 148 -13.61 11.88 2.14
CA LYS A 148 -12.89 12.85 2.97
C LYS A 148 -11.54 13.17 2.34
N SER A 149 -10.94 14.32 2.68
CA SER A 149 -9.55 14.59 2.33
C SER A 149 -8.60 13.80 3.24
N LEU A 150 -7.41 13.50 2.74
CA LEU A 150 -6.38 12.83 3.52
C LEU A 150 -5.91 13.72 4.67
N GLU A 151 -5.85 15.04 4.47
CA GLU A 151 -5.54 15.98 5.55
C GLU A 151 -6.52 15.87 6.73
N ILE A 152 -7.84 15.81 6.48
CA ILE A 152 -8.85 15.65 7.54
C ILE A 152 -8.65 14.32 8.27
N ILE A 153 -8.37 13.24 7.54
CA ILE A 153 -8.13 11.94 8.17
C ILE A 153 -6.88 11.96 9.04
N LEU A 154 -5.79 12.57 8.58
CA LEU A 154 -4.59 12.67 9.39
C LEU A 154 -4.79 13.60 10.59
N ASP A 155 -5.60 14.65 10.47
CA ASP A 155 -5.96 15.52 11.58
C ASP A 155 -6.74 14.79 12.68
N ASP A 156 -7.71 13.97 12.27
CA ASP A 156 -8.58 13.24 13.19
C ASP A 156 -7.87 12.04 13.85
N TYR A 157 -6.96 11.36 13.12
CA TYR A 157 -6.49 10.03 13.49
C TYR A 157 -4.98 9.88 13.66
N LEU A 158 -4.15 10.79 13.16
CA LEU A 158 -2.70 10.68 13.35
C LEU A 158 -2.36 10.92 14.83
N PRO A 159 -1.73 9.97 15.53
CA PRO A 159 -1.40 10.18 16.94
C PRO A 159 -0.40 11.34 17.09
N ILE A 160 -0.58 12.13 18.16
CA ILE A 160 0.24 13.30 18.46
C ILE A 160 1.73 12.91 18.45
N ASN A 161 2.56 13.76 17.82
CA ASN A 161 4.01 13.58 17.68
C ASN A 161 4.45 12.35 16.88
N LYS A 162 3.57 11.68 16.13
CA LYS A 162 3.98 10.63 15.19
C LYS A 162 4.51 11.23 13.90
N ILE A 163 5.67 10.75 13.48
CA ILE A 163 6.26 11.01 12.17
C ILE A 163 5.82 9.87 11.25
N ILE A 164 5.30 10.21 10.08
CA ILE A 164 4.98 9.22 9.05
C ILE A 164 6.30 8.80 8.38
N ASP A 165 6.74 7.58 8.66
CA ASP A 165 7.94 7.03 8.05
C ASP A 165 7.70 6.74 6.57
N PHE A 166 6.61 6.08 6.23
CA PHE A 166 6.19 5.98 4.84
C PHE A 166 4.68 6.03 4.67
N MET A 167 4.26 6.47 3.50
CA MET A 167 2.87 6.46 3.09
C MET A 167 2.72 5.85 1.70
N SER A 168 1.81 4.89 1.58
CA SER A 168 1.41 4.28 0.31
C SER A 168 0.07 4.88 -0.11
N ILE A 169 -0.05 5.29 -1.37
CA ILE A 169 -1.31 5.71 -1.98
C ILE A 169 -1.48 4.92 -3.26
N ASP A 170 -2.49 4.06 -3.26
CA ASP A 170 -2.90 3.23 -4.38
C ASP A 170 -4.43 3.09 -4.34
N VAL A 171 -5.13 4.04 -4.96
CA VAL A 171 -6.60 4.12 -4.91
C VAL A 171 -7.26 3.90 -6.28
N GLU A 172 -6.54 3.23 -7.19
CA GLU A 172 -6.98 2.84 -8.52
C GLU A 172 -7.66 4.00 -9.28
N GLY A 173 -6.87 5.04 -9.58
CA GLY A 173 -7.23 6.12 -10.50
C GLY A 173 -7.54 7.48 -9.87
N LEU A 174 -7.47 7.60 -8.54
CA LEU A 174 -7.62 8.88 -7.82
C LEU A 174 -6.36 9.33 -7.07
N ASP A 175 -5.23 8.69 -7.34
CA ASP A 175 -3.98 8.79 -6.60
C ASP A 175 -3.47 10.24 -6.51
N TYR A 176 -3.51 10.96 -7.63
CA TYR A 176 -3.12 12.36 -7.66
C TYR A 176 -4.12 13.26 -6.91
N GLU A 177 -5.43 13.02 -7.01
CA GLU A 177 -6.44 13.76 -6.21
C GLU A 177 -6.23 13.55 -4.71
N VAL A 178 -5.95 12.32 -4.30
CA VAL A 178 -5.65 11.97 -2.91
C VAL A 178 -4.36 12.64 -2.45
N LEU A 179 -3.31 12.60 -3.27
CA LEU A 179 -2.04 13.27 -2.95
C LEU A 179 -2.21 14.79 -2.79
N ARG A 180 -2.99 15.45 -3.66
CA ARG A 180 -3.28 16.89 -3.53
C ARG A 180 -4.08 17.25 -2.29
N SER A 181 -4.75 16.28 -1.69
CA SER A 181 -5.48 16.43 -0.44
C SER A 181 -4.59 16.37 0.81
N LEU A 182 -3.28 16.11 0.64
CA LEU A 182 -2.30 16.00 1.71
C LEU A 182 -1.51 17.29 1.88
N ASN A 183 -1.51 17.83 3.09
CA ASN A 183 -0.60 18.91 3.47
C ASN A 183 0.83 18.38 3.67
N LEU A 184 1.63 18.40 2.59
CA LEU A 184 3.00 17.87 2.56
C LEU A 184 3.98 18.64 3.47
N ILE A 185 3.67 19.89 3.82
CA ILE A 185 4.47 20.69 4.76
C ILE A 185 4.24 20.20 6.19
N LYS A 186 2.97 19.99 6.56
CA LYS A 186 2.55 19.59 7.90
C LYS A 186 2.90 18.14 8.23
N TYR A 187 2.50 17.20 7.38
CA TYR A 187 2.61 15.77 7.67
C TYR A 187 3.93 15.16 7.20
N LYS A 188 4.48 15.70 6.11
CA LYS A 188 5.80 15.41 5.56
C LYS A 188 6.26 13.94 5.73
N PRO A 189 5.56 12.95 5.12
CA PRO A 189 6.03 11.56 5.11
C PRO A 189 7.49 11.46 4.63
N ARG A 190 8.31 10.60 5.24
CA ARG A 190 9.72 10.50 4.80
C ARG A 190 9.84 9.84 3.43
N VAL A 191 8.98 8.85 3.17
CA VAL A 191 8.90 8.11 1.92
C VAL A 191 7.44 8.06 1.45
N LEU A 192 7.20 8.33 0.16
CA LEU A 192 5.91 8.19 -0.50
C LEU A 192 6.00 7.11 -1.56
N LEU A 193 5.02 6.20 -1.58
CA LEU A 193 4.83 5.17 -2.59
C LEU A 193 3.57 5.51 -3.36
N LEU A 194 3.69 5.77 -4.66
CA LEU A 194 2.55 6.12 -5.52
C LEU A 194 2.50 5.23 -6.75
N GLU A 195 1.29 4.84 -7.15
CA GLU A 195 1.08 4.16 -8.43
C GLU A 195 1.36 5.14 -9.58
N ILE A 196 2.33 4.79 -10.43
CA ILE A 196 2.61 5.51 -11.68
C ILE A 196 2.77 4.47 -12.78
N LEU A 197 1.67 4.23 -13.49
CA LEU A 197 1.58 3.28 -14.58
C LEU A 197 2.35 3.76 -15.83
N TYR A 198 3.03 2.83 -16.50
CA TYR A 198 3.57 2.98 -17.87
C TYR A 198 4.40 4.24 -18.17
N THR A 199 5.25 4.67 -17.24
CA THR A 199 6.28 5.68 -17.53
C THR A 199 7.66 5.04 -17.54
N SER A 200 8.35 5.07 -18.69
CA SER A 200 9.80 4.88 -18.75
C SER A 200 10.48 5.80 -17.73
N ASP A 201 11.57 5.34 -17.10
CA ASP A 201 12.31 5.93 -15.95
C ASP A 201 12.65 7.43 -16.03
N ASN A 202 12.40 8.10 -17.14
CA ASN A 202 12.48 9.54 -17.30
C ASN A 202 11.15 10.06 -17.84
N ASN A 203 10.41 10.87 -17.07
CA ASN A 203 9.54 11.87 -17.67
C ASN A 203 9.22 13.02 -16.70
N ASN A 204 9.89 14.15 -16.94
CA ASN A 204 9.60 15.52 -16.49
C ASN A 204 8.17 16.03 -16.87
N LYS A 205 7.19 15.14 -17.07
CA LYS A 205 5.82 15.44 -17.50
C LYS A 205 4.74 14.80 -16.64
N ASN A 206 5.10 13.96 -15.67
CA ASN A 206 4.10 13.44 -14.74
C ASN A 206 3.79 14.52 -13.68
N GLU A 207 2.52 14.91 -13.57
CA GLU A 207 2.06 15.94 -12.62
C GLU A 207 2.37 15.59 -11.17
N ILE A 208 2.32 14.30 -10.81
CA ILE A 208 2.70 13.79 -9.48
C ILE A 208 4.18 14.08 -9.21
N VAL A 209 5.06 13.75 -10.16
CA VAL A 209 6.51 13.95 -10.01
C VAL A 209 6.80 15.44 -9.82
N SER A 210 6.28 16.28 -10.71
CA SER A 210 6.47 17.74 -10.63
C SER A 210 5.95 18.32 -9.31
N TYR A 211 4.78 17.87 -8.85
CA TYR A 211 4.19 18.31 -7.59
C TYR A 211 5.06 17.91 -6.39
N LEU A 212 5.56 16.68 -6.36
CA LEU A 212 6.41 16.18 -5.29
C LEU A 212 7.78 16.85 -5.26
N GLU A 213 8.39 17.10 -6.42
CA GLU A 213 9.68 17.82 -6.52
C GLU A 213 9.61 19.24 -5.96
N GLN A 214 8.52 19.95 -6.28
CA GLN A 214 8.24 21.29 -5.73
C GLN A 214 8.04 21.27 -4.22
N ASN A 215 7.61 20.14 -3.65
CA ASN A 215 7.40 19.94 -2.23
C ASN A 215 8.57 19.21 -1.52
N GLY A 216 9.76 19.20 -2.13
CA GLY A 216 10.97 18.72 -1.48
C GLY A 216 11.19 17.21 -1.51
N TYR A 217 10.42 16.47 -2.31
CA TYR A 217 10.64 15.05 -2.55
C TYR A 217 11.48 14.84 -3.82
N VAL A 218 12.15 13.70 -3.91
CA VAL A 218 12.85 13.28 -5.13
C VAL A 218 12.53 11.82 -5.42
N TYR A 219 12.57 11.46 -6.70
CA TYR A 219 12.52 10.07 -7.11
C TYR A 219 13.64 9.27 -6.43
N PHE A 220 13.32 8.07 -5.93
CA PHE A 220 14.28 7.19 -5.27
C PHE A 220 14.40 5.81 -5.92
N ALA A 221 13.26 5.15 -6.18
CA ALA A 221 13.21 3.81 -6.75
C ALA A 221 11.86 3.55 -7.42
N LYS A 222 11.73 2.44 -8.14
CA LYS A 222 10.48 2.02 -8.79
C LYS A 222 10.40 0.49 -8.84
N THR A 223 9.24 -0.08 -8.50
CA THR A 223 8.83 -1.45 -8.87
C THR A 223 8.12 -1.40 -10.22
N LEU A 224 7.36 -2.43 -10.63
CA LEU A 224 6.73 -2.38 -11.96
C LEU A 224 5.71 -1.23 -12.04
N ASN A 225 4.87 -1.06 -11.03
CA ASN A 225 3.80 -0.06 -11.00
C ASN A 225 3.99 1.03 -9.94
N THR A 226 4.69 0.75 -8.83
CA THR A 226 4.87 1.73 -7.75
C THR A 226 6.18 2.50 -7.86
N THR A 227 6.11 3.83 -7.74
CA THR A 227 7.27 4.72 -7.66
C THR A 227 7.47 5.22 -6.23
N PHE A 228 8.72 5.21 -5.78
CA PHE A 228 9.15 5.66 -4.45
C PHE A 228 9.73 7.07 -4.55
N PHE A 229 9.23 7.95 -3.71
CA PHE A 229 9.75 9.30 -3.53
C PHE A 229 10.23 9.48 -2.09
N MET A 230 11.38 10.12 -1.91
CA MET A 230 11.95 10.41 -0.59
C MET A 230 12.05 11.91 -0.38
N HIS A 231 11.68 12.37 0.81
CA HIS A 231 11.89 13.77 1.19
C HIS A 231 13.39 14.05 1.32
N LYS A 232 13.88 15.19 0.79
CA LYS A 232 15.30 15.56 0.76
C LYS A 232 15.94 15.55 2.16
N ASP A 233 15.23 15.97 3.20
CA ASP A 233 15.71 15.92 4.60
C ASP A 233 16.06 14.50 5.09
N PHE A 234 15.52 13.46 4.44
CA PHE A 234 15.72 12.06 4.83
C PHE A 234 16.82 11.35 4.04
N LEU A 235 17.17 11.87 2.86
CA LEU A 235 18.31 11.41 2.07
C LEU A 235 19.59 11.95 2.71
N ARG A 236 20.22 11.15 3.56
CA ARG A 236 21.57 11.43 4.08
C ARG A 236 22.63 10.81 3.18
#